data_AF-A0AAE4L8K5-F1
#
_entry.id   AF-A0AAE4L8K5-F1
#
_cell.length_a   1.000
_cell.length_b   1.000
_cell.length_c   1.000
_cell.angle_alpha   90.00
_cell.angle_beta   90.00
_cell.angle_gamma   90.00
#
_symmetry.space_group_name_H-M   'P 1'
#
loop_
_entity.id
_entity.type
_entity.pdbx_description
1 polymer ?
#
loop_
_entity_poly.entity_id
_entity_poly.type
_entity_poly.pdbx_seq_one_letter_code
_entity_poly.pdbx_strand_id
1 'polypeptide(L)'
;MYIDNDDFNVWMQKLYAKLEEIGKDVRILRNADKVLPEDDNLLDNQDLCLLFKVSIKTLQRYRAIGALPYFTISGKVYYKASDVREFIKERFSVTTLRKFEKEHCTKKKK
;
A
#
# COMPACT_ATOMS: atom_id res chain seq x y z
N MET A 1 -11.74 -12.23 43.52
CA MET A 1 -11.31 -13.50 42.89
C MET A 1 -10.21 -13.11 41.92
N TYR A 2 -8.96 -13.45 42.23
CA TYR A 2 -7.83 -13.13 41.36
C TYR A 2 -8.01 -13.93 40.07
N ILE A 3 -7.92 -13.25 38.92
CA ILE A 3 -7.76 -13.97 37.65
C ILE A 3 -6.40 -14.65 37.76
N ASP A 4 -6.38 -15.98 37.76
CA ASP A 4 -5.14 -16.74 37.81
C ASP A 4 -4.27 -16.35 36.62
N ASN A 5 -3.02 -15.98 36.92
CA ASN A 5 -2.05 -15.52 35.94
C ASN A 5 -1.87 -16.53 34.79
N ASP A 6 -2.08 -17.82 35.06
CA ASP A 6 -2.01 -18.89 34.06
C ASP A 6 -3.12 -18.82 33.01
N ASP A 7 -4.35 -18.45 33.40
CA ASP A 7 -5.47 -18.37 32.46
C ASP A 7 -5.31 -17.18 31.50
N PHE A 8 -4.77 -16.06 32.01
CA PHE A 8 -4.38 -14.92 31.17
C PHE A 8 -3.28 -15.30 30.18
N ASN A 9 -2.26 -16.04 30.61
CA ASN A 9 -1.17 -16.48 29.73
C ASN A 9 -1.66 -17.44 28.66
N VAL A 10 -2.54 -18.40 28.99
CA VAL A 10 -3.15 -19.32 28.01
C VAL A 10 -3.98 -18.55 26.98
N TRP A 11 -4.76 -17.57 27.42
CA TRP A 11 -5.57 -16.75 26.51
C TRP A 11 -4.69 -15.85 25.62
N MET A 12 -3.64 -15.25 26.17
CA MET A 12 -2.68 -14.45 25.42
C MET A 12 -1.91 -15.26 24.38
N GLN A 13 -1.53 -16.50 24.69
CA GLN A 13 -0.89 -17.40 23.72
C GLN A 13 -1.83 -17.74 22.56
N LYS A 14 -3.11 -18.00 22.84
CA LYS A 14 -4.13 -18.20 21.78
C LYS A 14 -4.31 -16.95 20.91
N LEU A 15 -4.30 -15.77 21.52
CA LEU A 15 -4.37 -14.50 20.80
C LEU A 15 -3.17 -14.30 19.87
N TYR A 16 -1.95 -14.54 20.38
CA TYR A 16 -0.74 -14.45 19.57
C TYR A 16 -0.73 -15.44 18.40
N ALA A 17 -1.14 -16.69 18.63
CA ALA A 17 -1.25 -17.68 17.56
C ALA A 17 -2.23 -17.24 16.46
N LYS A 18 -3.39 -16.68 16.85
CA LYS A 18 -4.37 -16.13 15.90
C LYS A 18 -3.85 -14.90 15.16
N LEU A 19 -3.12 -14.01 15.84
CA LEU A 19 -2.46 -12.87 15.19
C LEU A 19 -1.40 -13.32 14.18
N GLU A 20 -0.63 -14.38 14.49
CA GLU A 20 0.37 -14.92 13.58
C GLU A 20 -0.26 -15.58 12.34
N GLU A 21 -1.38 -16.29 12.52
CA GLU A 21 -2.18 -16.89 11.45
C GLU A 21 -2.69 -15.80 10.49
N ILE A 22 -3.33 -14.75 11.01
CA ILE A 22 -3.77 -13.60 10.22
C ILE A 22 -2.58 -12.93 9.52
N GLY A 23 -1.44 -12.81 10.21
CA GLY A 23 -0.21 -12.26 9.65
C GLY A 23 0.34 -13.06 8.45
N LYS A 24 0.13 -14.39 8.42
CA LYS A 24 0.52 -15.26 7.29
C LYS A 24 -0.43 -15.08 6.11
N ASP A 25 -1.74 -15.01 6.35
CA ASP A 25 -2.75 -14.83 5.30
C ASP A 25 -2.57 -13.48 4.58
N VAL A 26 -2.30 -12.41 5.33
CA VAL A 26 -2.00 -11.07 4.77
C VAL A 26 -0.77 -11.11 3.86
N ARG A 27 0.27 -11.90 4.20
CA ARG A 27 1.48 -12.04 3.35
C ARG A 27 1.18 -12.79 2.06
N ILE A 28 0.34 -13.83 2.13
CA ILE A 28 -0.07 -14.60 0.96
C ILE A 28 -0.87 -13.71 0.02
N LEU A 29 -1.85 -12.97 0.55
CA LEU A 29 -2.65 -12.01 -0.23
C LEU A 29 -1.77 -10.94 -0.90
N ARG A 30 -0.80 -10.38 -0.18
CA ARG A 30 0.16 -9.40 -0.75
C ARG A 30 1.00 -9.98 -1.90
N ASN A 31 1.33 -11.26 -1.85
CA ASN A 31 2.14 -11.91 -2.87
C ASN A 31 1.31 -12.41 -4.05
N ALA A 32 0.03 -12.73 -3.83
CA ALA A 32 -0.92 -13.13 -4.86
C ALA A 32 -1.34 -11.98 -5.79
N ASP A 33 -1.16 -10.73 -5.36
CA ASP A 33 -1.47 -9.52 -6.15
C ASP A 33 -0.41 -9.21 -7.23
N LYS A 34 0.69 -9.96 -7.28
CA LYS A 34 1.78 -9.80 -8.28
C LYS A 34 1.51 -10.52 -9.61
N VAL A 35 0.26 -10.54 -10.07
CA VAL A 35 -0.14 -11.19 -11.34
C VAL A 35 0.15 -10.29 -12.54
N LEU A 36 0.27 -8.97 -12.34
CA LEU A 36 0.56 -8.00 -13.39
C LEU A 36 2.04 -7.55 -13.35
N PRO A 37 2.62 -7.18 -14.50
CA PRO A 37 3.92 -6.51 -14.54
C PRO A 37 3.91 -5.24 -13.67
N GLU A 38 5.00 -4.97 -12.93
CA GLU A 38 5.10 -3.88 -11.92
C GLU A 38 4.69 -2.49 -12.44
N ASP A 39 4.84 -2.23 -13.74
CA ASP A 39 4.48 -0.94 -14.38
C ASP A 39 2.98 -0.81 -14.71
N ASP A 40 2.22 -1.91 -14.71
CA ASP A 40 0.77 -1.94 -14.95
C ASP A 40 -0.04 -2.09 -13.66
N ASN A 41 0.62 -2.06 -12.50
CA ASN A 41 -0.07 -2.09 -11.21
C ASN A 41 -0.95 -0.84 -11.06
N LEU A 42 -2.22 -1.09 -10.75
CA LEU A 42 -3.21 -0.04 -10.52
C LEU A 42 -3.24 0.30 -9.04
N LEU A 43 -2.96 1.55 -8.74
CA LEU A 43 -3.02 2.12 -7.39
C LEU A 43 -4.38 2.79 -7.21
N ASP A 44 -5.01 2.58 -6.06
CA ASP A 44 -6.24 3.29 -5.71
C ASP A 44 -5.97 4.55 -4.88
N ASN A 45 -7.03 5.23 -4.44
CA ASN A 45 -6.89 6.42 -3.59
C ASN A 45 -6.22 6.11 -2.24
N GLN A 46 -6.43 4.93 -1.68
CA GLN A 46 -5.87 4.54 -0.38
C GLN A 46 -4.36 4.34 -0.49
N ASP A 47 -3.91 3.64 -1.54
CA ASP A 47 -2.49 3.44 -1.82
C ASP A 47 -1.76 4.77 -1.99
N LEU A 48 -2.34 5.70 -2.76
CA LEU A 48 -1.74 7.01 -2.97
C LEU A 48 -1.77 7.91 -1.73
N CYS A 49 -2.84 7.85 -0.94
CA CYS A 49 -2.88 8.59 0.33
C CYS A 49 -1.76 8.12 1.26
N LEU A 50 -1.52 6.81 1.32
CA LEU A 50 -0.45 6.23 2.12
C LEU A 50 0.93 6.62 1.56
N LEU A 51 1.12 6.50 0.25
CA LEU A 51 2.38 6.75 -0.43
C LEU A 51 2.83 8.20 -0.31
N PHE A 52 1.94 9.16 -0.59
CA PHE A 52 2.26 10.59 -0.52
C PHE A 52 2.10 11.18 0.88
N LYS A 53 1.48 10.44 1.82
CA LYS A 53 1.04 10.95 3.13
C LYS A 53 0.14 12.18 3.00
N VAL A 54 -0.82 12.12 2.09
CA VAL A 54 -1.78 13.21 1.84
C VAL A 54 -3.21 12.75 2.06
N SER A 55 -4.11 13.70 2.22
CA SER A 55 -5.55 13.42 2.27
C SER A 55 -6.16 13.22 0.88
N ILE A 56 -7.32 12.56 0.81
CA ILE A 56 -8.09 12.36 -0.41
C ILE A 56 -8.40 13.70 -1.11
N LYS A 57 -8.66 14.77 -0.34
CA LYS A 57 -8.89 16.12 -0.89
C LYS A 57 -7.68 16.65 -1.67
N THR A 58 -6.47 16.27 -1.27
CA THR A 58 -5.24 16.64 -1.98
C THR A 58 -5.13 15.90 -3.32
N LEU A 59 -5.48 14.61 -3.35
CA LEU A 59 -5.55 13.83 -4.58
C LEU A 59 -6.65 14.35 -5.53
N GLN A 60 -7.79 14.80 -5.00
CA GLN A 60 -8.82 15.48 -5.80
C GLN A 60 -8.28 16.75 -6.45
N ARG A 61 -7.52 17.57 -5.70
CA ARG A 61 -6.88 18.77 -6.24
C ARG A 61 -5.88 18.43 -7.35
N TYR A 62 -5.02 17.42 -7.14
CA TYR A 62 -4.06 16.99 -8.17
C TYR A 62 -4.73 16.52 -9.46
N ARG A 63 -5.90 15.87 -9.36
CA ARG A 63 -6.72 15.52 -10.52
C ARG A 63 -7.34 16.75 -11.19
N ALA A 64 -7.88 17.68 -10.41
CA ALA A 64 -8.53 18.89 -10.93
C ALA A 64 -7.54 19.80 -11.69
N ILE A 65 -6.29 19.88 -11.24
CA ILE A 65 -5.24 20.66 -11.92
C ILE A 65 -4.52 19.88 -13.03
N GLY A 66 -4.87 18.61 -13.26
CA GLY A 66 -4.24 17.75 -14.27
C GLY A 66 -2.80 17.32 -13.94
N ALA A 67 -2.34 17.49 -12.70
CA ALA A 67 -0.98 17.15 -12.30
C ALA A 67 -0.77 15.64 -12.10
N LEU A 68 -1.84 14.87 -11.84
CA LEU A 68 -1.77 13.43 -11.67
C LEU A 68 -2.81 12.75 -12.58
N PRO A 69 -2.36 12.04 -13.63
CA PRO A 69 -3.24 11.27 -14.51
C PRO A 69 -4.03 10.22 -13.73
N TYR A 70 -5.30 10.06 -14.06
CA TYR A 70 -6.19 9.08 -13.42
C TYR A 70 -7.19 8.53 -14.42
N PHE A 71 -7.76 7.37 -14.10
CA PHE A 71 -8.88 6.81 -14.85
C PHE A 71 -9.88 6.19 -13.88
N THR A 72 -11.08 5.91 -14.37
CA THR A 72 -12.16 5.36 -13.56
C THR A 72 -12.57 3.99 -14.07
N ILE A 73 -12.60 3.00 -13.17
CA ILE A 73 -13.17 1.68 -13.43
C ILE A 73 -14.36 1.52 -12.50
N SER A 74 -15.56 1.33 -13.06
CA SER A 74 -16.79 1.12 -12.29
C SER A 74 -17.04 2.20 -11.21
N GLY A 75 -16.78 3.47 -11.56
CA GLY A 75 -16.94 4.61 -10.65
C GLY A 75 -15.85 4.77 -9.59
N LYS A 76 -14.91 3.83 -9.46
CA LYS A 76 -13.72 3.95 -8.61
C LYS A 76 -12.56 4.55 -9.38
N VAL A 77 -11.77 5.37 -8.70
CA VAL A 77 -10.63 6.09 -9.28
C VAL A 77 -9.36 5.28 -9.07
N TYR A 78 -8.61 5.10 -10.15
CA TYR A 78 -7.36 4.37 -10.18
C TYR A 78 -6.27 5.17 -10.89
N TYR A 79 -5.02 4.79 -10.61
CA TYR A 79 -3.81 5.45 -11.06
C TYR A 79 -2.82 4.40 -11.54
N LYS A 80 -2.13 4.65 -12.65
CA LYS A 80 -1.07 3.75 -13.10
C LYS A 80 0.19 3.97 -12.29
N ALA A 81 0.88 2.89 -11.93
CA ALA A 81 2.16 2.96 -11.25
C ALA A 81 3.21 3.76 -12.04
N SER A 82 3.19 3.68 -13.39
CA SER A 82 4.05 4.48 -14.28
C SER A 82 3.89 5.99 -14.05
N ASP A 83 2.65 6.47 -14.06
CA ASP A 83 2.31 7.88 -14.02
C ASP A 83 2.57 8.45 -12.62
N VAL A 84 2.30 7.64 -11.59
CA VAL A 84 2.62 7.94 -10.20
C VAL A 84 4.13 8.05 -10.00
N ARG A 85 4.93 7.17 -10.60
CA ARG A 85 6.40 7.21 -10.53
C ARG A 85 6.94 8.50 -11.13
N GLU A 86 6.43 8.90 -12.29
CA GLU A 86 6.80 10.15 -12.97
C GLU A 86 6.41 11.37 -12.12
N PHE A 87 5.20 11.37 -11.57
CA PHE A 87 4.73 12.42 -10.67
C PHE A 87 5.60 12.59 -9.42
N ILE A 88 6.04 11.48 -8.79
CA ILE A 88 6.97 11.55 -7.65
C ILE A 88 8.30 12.14 -8.09
N LYS A 89 8.78 11.80 -9.30
CA LYS A 89 10.06 12.27 -9.82
C LYS A 89 10.06 13.78 -10.09
N GLU A 90 8.93 14.33 -10.53
CA GLU A 90 8.78 15.75 -10.81
C GLU A 90 8.49 16.61 -9.57
N ARG A 91 7.72 16.08 -8.60
CA ARG A 91 7.13 16.90 -7.52
C ARG A 91 7.57 16.54 -6.11
N PHE A 92 8.24 15.41 -5.89
CA PHE A 92 8.62 14.93 -4.56
C PHE A 92 10.13 14.67 -4.42
N SER A 93 10.60 14.64 -3.16
CA SER A 93 12.02 14.41 -2.86
C SER A 93 12.49 13.00 -3.27
N VAL A 94 13.79 12.87 -3.56
CA VAL A 94 14.48 11.59 -3.85
C VAL A 94 14.20 10.51 -2.78
N THR A 95 13.93 10.94 -1.54
CA THR A 95 13.58 10.05 -0.43
C THR A 95 12.24 9.34 -0.64
N THR A 96 11.25 10.00 -1.25
CA THR A 96 9.94 9.41 -1.56
C THR A 96 10.03 8.44 -2.74
N LEU A 97 10.84 8.79 -3.77
CA LEU A 97 11.15 7.87 -4.87
C LEU A 97 11.78 6.57 -4.38
N ARG A 98 12.80 6.65 -3.52
CA ARG A 98 13.46 5.45 -2.99
C ARG A 98 12.52 4.56 -2.16
N LYS A 99 11.50 5.13 -1.52
CA LYS A 99 10.48 4.34 -0.79
C LYS A 99 9.54 3.65 -1.77
N PHE A 100 9.02 4.38 -2.75
CA PHE A 100 8.19 3.81 -3.82
C PHE A 100 8.92 2.68 -4.56
N GLU A 101 10.19 2.90 -4.95
CA GLU A 101 11.01 1.88 -5.59
C GLU A 101 11.28 0.67 -4.71
N LYS A 102 11.43 0.84 -3.38
CA LYS A 102 11.59 -0.30 -2.46
C LYS A 102 10.30 -1.12 -2.30
N GLU A 103 9.15 -0.46 -2.30
CA GLU A 103 7.84 -1.08 -2.09
C GLU A 103 7.27 -1.70 -3.38
N HIS A 104 7.57 -1.11 -4.55
CA HIS A 104 7.00 -1.48 -5.84
C HIS A 104 8.02 -1.89 -6.92
N CYS A 105 9.33 -1.93 -6.61
CA CYS A 105 10.34 -2.45 -7.53
C CYS A 105 11.41 -3.26 -6.79
N THR A 106 11.15 -4.54 -6.57
CA THR A 106 12.22 -5.45 -6.13
C THR A 106 13.08 -5.82 -7.33
N LYS A 107 14.03 -4.92 -7.64
CA LYS A 107 15.27 -5.10 -8.41
C LYS A 107 15.18 -6.06 -9.60
N LYS A 108 15.16 -5.48 -10.81
CA LYS A 108 15.96 -6.00 -11.93
C LYS A 108 17.41 -6.21 -11.46
N LYS A 109 17.74 -7.42 -11.01
CA LYS A 109 19.12 -7.90 -11.07
C LYS A 109 19.33 -8.43 -12.49
N LYS A 110 20.16 -7.68 -13.21
CA LYS A 110 20.81 -8.12 -14.44
C LYS A 110 21.62 -9.38 -14.20
#